data_AF-A0A7X7L8E5-F1
#
_entry.id   AF-A0A7X7L8E5-F1
#
_cell.length_a   1.000
_cell.length_b   1.000
_cell.length_c   1.000
_cell.angle_alpha   90.00
_cell.angle_beta   90.00
_cell.angle_gamma   90.00
#
_symmetry.space_group_name_H-M   'P 1'
#
loop_
_entity.id
_entity.type
_entity.pdbx_description
1 polymer ?
#
loop_
_entity_poly.entity_id
_entity_poly.type
_entity_poly.pdbx_seq_one_letter_code
_entity_poly.pdbx_strand_id
1 'polypeptide(L)'
;MSNFEDLRIVDNFYQTSAFFPMPTVIIGTLTEDGMTTLGPYSLIQPYYIAGKDYYAMLLCCRNSSNTAQNILRNGKCSINYITDNKKYFKEAVRLGFPGDTPEEKMKDCIFNLEEGLMGKRDTSNIYPKVISEAFQVMECTWMRNLDNAQTDIPGQLDGYEPPYHDFNGITSKFGAHFILRIDKILMKPKYRDTIINGVKAKGFPRVPVDYGYRDSKNFWYTRFRRPVSELLPVREGSIQSVRYAADRIDDKVKFTDDACRKLVKVPRIFLNTALKGCVEWARENNVDVIDAQHMDTINDKRSREKKEK
;
A
#
# COMPACT_ATOMS: atom_id res chain seq x y z
N MET A 1 13.28 -30.67 23.21
CA MET A 1 14.09 -29.43 23.29
C MET A 1 13.76 -28.59 22.07
N SER A 2 13.82 -27.27 22.19
CA SER A 2 13.63 -26.36 21.06
C SER A 2 14.75 -26.53 20.04
N ASN A 3 14.45 -26.47 18.75
CA ASN A 3 15.45 -26.43 17.67
C ASN A 3 15.84 -24.99 17.29
N PHE A 4 15.41 -23.99 18.07
CA PHE A 4 15.78 -22.60 17.88
C PHE A 4 17.00 -22.24 18.71
N GLU A 5 17.94 -21.52 18.11
CA GLU A 5 19.12 -20.96 18.76
C GLU A 5 18.96 -19.46 19.01
N ASP A 6 19.58 -18.96 20.07
CA ASP A 6 19.60 -17.53 20.39
C ASP A 6 20.54 -16.75 19.45
N LEU A 7 20.13 -15.55 19.05
CA LEU A 7 20.92 -14.64 18.22
C LEU A 7 20.92 -13.25 18.85
N ARG A 8 22.10 -12.65 18.98
CA ARG A 8 22.27 -11.32 19.55
C ARG A 8 21.51 -10.25 18.77
N ILE A 9 20.83 -9.36 19.51
CA ILE A 9 20.20 -8.14 18.99
C ILE A 9 21.26 -7.02 18.91
N VAL A 10 21.35 -6.36 17.75
CA VAL A 10 22.23 -5.21 17.52
C VAL A 10 21.49 -4.11 16.74
N ASP A 11 22.08 -2.92 16.65
CA ASP A 11 21.51 -1.81 15.86
C ASP A 11 21.27 -2.22 14.40
N ASN A 12 20.21 -1.66 13.81
CA ASN A 12 19.67 -2.11 12.53
C ASN A 12 19.34 -3.61 12.52
N PHE A 13 18.81 -4.15 13.63
CA PHE A 13 18.52 -5.59 13.81
C PHE A 13 17.77 -6.24 12.64
N TYR A 14 16.89 -5.49 11.95
CA TYR A 14 16.15 -5.98 10.79
C TYR A 14 17.06 -6.34 9.60
N GLN A 15 18.29 -5.81 9.58
CA GLN A 15 19.35 -6.13 8.64
C GLN A 15 20.37 -7.13 9.19
N THR A 16 20.69 -7.07 10.47
CA THR A 16 21.85 -7.79 11.05
C THR A 16 21.46 -8.99 11.91
N SER A 17 20.28 -8.96 12.52
CA SER A 17 19.78 -9.97 13.46
C SER A 17 18.46 -10.60 13.03
N ALA A 18 18.01 -10.38 11.78
CA ALA A 18 16.77 -10.95 11.28
C ALA A 18 16.78 -11.19 9.76
N PHE A 19 16.17 -12.29 9.31
CA PHE A 19 15.71 -12.46 7.93
C PHE A 19 14.29 -11.90 7.78
N PHE A 20 14.16 -10.58 7.98
CA PHE A 20 12.87 -9.90 7.86
C PHE A 20 12.61 -9.53 6.39
N PRO A 21 11.57 -10.08 5.73
CA PRO A 21 11.28 -9.77 4.34
C PRO A 21 10.66 -8.38 4.24
N MET A 22 11.30 -7.48 3.50
CA MET A 22 10.83 -6.11 3.36
C MET A 22 10.41 -5.80 1.92
N PRO A 23 9.40 -4.92 1.72
CA PRO A 23 9.12 -4.36 0.41
C PRO A 23 10.29 -3.50 -0.08
N THR A 24 10.45 -3.35 -1.38
CA THR A 24 11.33 -2.32 -1.97
C THR A 24 10.48 -1.21 -2.55
N VAL A 25 10.49 -0.03 -1.92
CA VAL A 25 9.80 1.16 -2.44
C VAL A 25 10.78 2.30 -2.67
N ILE A 26 10.40 3.23 -3.53
CA ILE A 26 11.06 4.52 -3.68
C ILE A 26 10.09 5.60 -3.17
N ILE A 27 10.52 6.36 -2.17
CA ILE A 27 9.75 7.47 -1.64
C ILE A 27 10.18 8.76 -2.35
N GLY A 28 9.23 9.40 -3.02
CA GLY A 28 9.37 10.72 -3.60
C GLY A 28 8.98 11.80 -2.59
N THR A 29 9.79 12.83 -2.45
CA THR A 29 9.55 13.98 -1.55
C THR A 29 9.97 15.27 -2.23
N LEU A 30 9.53 16.41 -1.69
CA LEU A 30 9.88 17.72 -2.22
C LEU A 30 11.06 18.34 -1.45
N THR A 31 12.07 18.79 -2.16
CA THR A 31 13.10 19.69 -1.63
C THR A 31 12.48 21.07 -1.32
N GLU A 32 13.29 21.96 -0.74
CA GLU A 32 12.84 23.31 -0.36
C GLU A 32 12.39 24.16 -1.56
N ASP A 33 13.06 24.02 -2.71
CA ASP A 33 12.73 24.66 -3.98
C ASP A 33 11.60 23.94 -4.75
N GLY A 34 11.03 22.86 -4.20
CA GLY A 34 9.91 22.13 -4.79
C GLY A 34 10.31 21.08 -5.84
N MET A 35 11.59 20.79 -6.03
CA MET A 35 12.04 19.65 -6.84
C MET A 35 11.64 18.32 -6.18
N THR A 36 11.17 17.35 -6.98
CA THR A 36 10.98 15.99 -6.48
C THR A 36 12.32 15.25 -6.43
N THR A 37 12.69 14.76 -5.25
CA THR A 37 13.83 13.85 -5.04
C THR A 37 13.38 12.51 -4.50
N LEU A 38 14.21 11.47 -4.70
CA LEU A 38 13.87 10.07 -4.47
C LEU A 38 14.81 9.42 -3.42
N GLY A 39 14.26 8.56 -2.57
CA GLY A 39 15.03 7.70 -1.68
C GLY A 39 14.44 6.29 -1.57
N PRO A 40 15.26 5.23 -1.54
CA PRO A 40 14.78 3.87 -1.36
C PRO A 40 14.47 3.59 0.11
N TYR A 41 13.37 2.88 0.38
CA TYR A 41 12.99 2.45 1.73
C TYR A 41 12.40 1.05 1.73
N SER A 42 12.62 0.37 2.84
CA SER A 42 12.11 -0.99 3.06
C SER A 42 11.27 -1.10 4.34
N LEU A 43 11.52 -0.24 5.33
CA LEU A 43 10.71 -0.12 6.56
C LEU A 43 9.48 0.77 6.31
N ILE A 44 8.58 0.27 5.47
CA ILE A 44 7.29 0.88 5.15
C ILE A 44 6.20 -0.18 5.29
N GLN A 45 5.19 0.08 6.12
CA GLN A 45 4.17 -0.93 6.44
C GLN A 45 2.79 -0.31 6.71
N PRO A 46 1.69 -1.03 6.47
CA PRO A 46 0.36 -0.54 6.83
C PRO A 46 0.28 -0.22 8.32
N TYR A 47 -0.40 0.89 8.66
CA TYR A 47 -0.61 1.33 10.04
C TYR A 47 -2.10 1.33 10.40
N TYR A 48 -2.86 2.31 9.88
CA TYR A 48 -4.32 2.29 10.01
C TYR A 48 -4.94 1.53 8.84
N ILE A 49 -5.54 0.37 9.14
CA ILE A 49 -6.10 -0.56 8.14
C ILE A 49 -7.63 -0.66 8.18
N ALA A 50 -8.27 -0.27 9.28
CA ALA A 50 -9.73 -0.30 9.47
C ALA A 50 -10.14 0.56 10.67
N GLY A 51 -11.41 0.97 10.73
CA GLY A 51 -12.01 1.63 11.90
C GLY A 51 -11.66 3.12 12.09
N LYS A 52 -10.88 3.71 11.17
CA LYS A 52 -10.66 5.15 11.06
C LYS A 52 -11.31 5.68 9.79
N ASP A 53 -11.50 7.00 9.75
CA ASP A 53 -11.95 7.76 8.58
C ASP A 53 -10.89 7.85 7.46
N TYR A 54 -9.64 7.47 7.77
CA TYR A 54 -8.55 7.36 6.80
C TYR A 54 -7.66 6.13 7.04
N TYR A 55 -6.92 5.75 6.00
CA TYR A 55 -5.90 4.71 6.05
C TYR A 55 -4.50 5.33 6.07
N ALA A 56 -3.53 4.65 6.66
CA ALA A 56 -2.17 5.17 6.76
C ALA A 56 -1.09 4.09 6.62
N MET A 57 0.08 4.52 6.18
CA MET A 57 1.34 3.77 6.21
C MET A 57 2.25 4.31 7.31
N LEU A 58 3.13 3.48 7.86
CA LEU A 58 4.21 3.87 8.76
C LEU A 58 5.53 3.76 8.03
N LEU A 59 6.23 4.88 7.88
CA LEU A 59 7.62 4.94 7.42
C LEU A 59 8.55 5.04 8.63
N CYS A 60 9.49 4.10 8.77
CA CYS A 60 10.62 4.24 9.69
C CYS A 60 11.89 4.54 8.91
N CYS A 61 12.60 5.61 9.30
CA CYS A 61 13.80 6.03 8.59
C CYS A 61 14.80 6.74 9.50
N ARG A 62 16.04 6.89 8.99
CA ARG A 62 17.01 7.79 9.60
C ARG A 62 16.54 9.23 9.45
N ASN A 63 16.54 9.98 10.55
CA ASN A 63 16.06 11.36 10.57
C ASN A 63 16.95 12.30 9.74
N SER A 64 18.23 11.97 9.54
CA SER A 64 19.16 12.72 8.68
C SER A 64 18.97 12.52 7.17
N SER A 65 18.07 11.62 6.74
CA SER A 65 17.84 11.39 5.31
C SER A 65 17.15 12.57 4.63
N ASN A 66 17.48 12.85 3.37
CA ASN A 66 16.78 13.86 2.55
C ASN A 66 15.26 13.68 2.61
N THR A 67 14.78 12.43 2.56
CA THR A 67 13.35 12.10 2.65
C THR A 67 12.75 12.54 3.98
N ALA A 68 13.36 12.21 5.11
CA ALA A 68 12.87 12.61 6.42
C ALA A 68 12.84 14.13 6.57
N GLN A 69 13.94 14.79 6.19
CA GLN A 69 14.07 16.25 6.21
C GLN A 69 13.00 16.92 5.34
N ASN A 70 12.72 16.37 4.18
CA ASN A 70 11.67 16.88 3.29
C ASN A 70 10.27 16.65 3.89
N ILE A 71 9.97 15.48 4.45
CA ILE A 71 8.67 15.23 5.10
C ILE A 71 8.46 16.16 6.30
N LEU A 72 9.48 16.41 7.12
CA LEU A 72 9.42 17.40 8.20
C LEU A 72 9.07 18.79 7.68
N ARG A 73 9.63 19.18 6.52
CA ARG A 73 9.39 20.48 5.88
C ARG A 73 7.98 20.62 5.29
N ASN A 74 7.57 19.70 4.42
CA ASN A 74 6.37 19.84 3.59
C ASN A 74 5.24 18.85 3.91
N GLY A 75 5.54 17.78 4.64
CA GLY A 75 4.55 16.79 5.06
C GLY A 75 3.95 15.96 3.93
N LYS A 76 4.54 15.92 2.73
CA LYS A 76 3.99 15.19 1.58
C LYS A 76 5.01 14.23 0.98
N CYS A 77 4.56 13.04 0.61
CA CYS A 77 5.39 12.07 -0.07
C CYS A 77 4.59 11.20 -1.07
N SER A 78 5.28 10.62 -2.05
CA SER A 78 4.77 9.54 -2.89
C SER A 78 5.50 8.24 -2.54
N ILE A 79 4.77 7.14 -2.30
CA ILE A 79 5.36 5.81 -2.05
C ILE A 79 5.23 5.00 -3.34
N ASN A 80 6.33 4.81 -4.06
CA ASN A 80 6.36 4.21 -5.39
C ASN A 80 6.86 2.76 -5.30
N TYR A 81 6.01 1.80 -5.66
CA TYR A 81 6.34 0.38 -5.59
C TYR A 81 6.97 -0.09 -6.91
N ILE A 82 8.25 -0.45 -6.86
CA ILE A 82 9.03 -0.84 -8.04
C ILE A 82 8.88 -2.33 -8.35
N THR A 83 9.01 -2.68 -9.62
CA THR A 83 8.94 -4.08 -10.07
C THR A 83 10.27 -4.80 -9.88
N ASP A 84 10.23 -6.15 -9.92
CA ASP A 84 11.39 -7.04 -9.91
C ASP A 84 12.16 -6.96 -11.24
N ASN A 85 12.76 -5.81 -11.46
CA ASN A 85 13.66 -5.53 -12.57
C ASN A 85 15.04 -5.16 -11.99
N LYS A 86 16.07 -5.90 -12.42
CA LYS A 86 17.45 -5.72 -11.95
C LYS A 86 17.94 -4.28 -12.18
N LYS A 87 17.49 -3.61 -13.25
CA LYS A 87 17.82 -2.20 -13.53
C LYS A 87 17.28 -1.28 -12.43
N TYR A 88 16.00 -1.41 -12.09
CA TYR A 88 15.36 -0.57 -11.06
C TYR A 88 15.88 -0.87 -9.66
N PHE A 89 16.21 -2.14 -9.36
CA PHE A 89 16.82 -2.47 -8.08
C PHE A 89 18.23 -1.88 -7.93
N LYS A 90 19.07 -1.96 -8.98
CA LYS A 90 20.38 -1.30 -8.97
C LYS A 90 20.26 0.20 -8.74
N GLU A 91 19.27 0.82 -9.35
CA GLU A 91 19.00 2.24 -9.14
C GLU A 91 18.54 2.54 -7.72
N ALA A 92 17.66 1.71 -7.14
CA ALA A 92 17.27 1.83 -5.75
C ALA A 92 18.50 1.82 -4.83
N VAL A 93 19.43 0.89 -5.04
CA VAL A 93 20.69 0.83 -4.27
C VAL A 93 21.53 2.10 -4.46
N ARG A 94 21.67 2.61 -5.69
CA ARG A 94 22.40 3.86 -5.97
C ARG A 94 21.80 5.04 -5.22
N LEU A 95 20.48 5.23 -5.29
CA LEU A 95 19.76 6.33 -4.62
C LEU A 95 19.83 6.25 -3.08
N GLY A 96 20.18 5.07 -2.55
CA GLY A 96 20.34 4.82 -1.12
C GLY A 96 21.69 5.23 -0.54
N PHE A 97 22.62 5.73 -1.35
CA PHE A 97 23.93 6.14 -0.86
C PHE A 97 23.79 7.30 0.15
N PRO A 98 24.36 7.17 1.37
CA PRO A 98 24.31 8.23 2.38
C PRO A 98 25.13 9.45 1.95
N GLY A 99 24.64 10.65 2.27
CA GLY A 99 25.38 11.90 2.05
C GLY A 99 25.13 12.58 0.70
N ASP A 100 24.63 11.86 -0.31
CA ASP A 100 24.29 12.48 -1.59
C ASP A 100 23.19 13.53 -1.43
N THR A 101 23.43 14.71 -2.01
CA THR A 101 22.45 15.79 -2.13
C THR A 101 21.27 15.37 -3.03
N PRO A 102 20.09 16.00 -2.89
CA PRO A 102 18.99 15.77 -3.82
C PRO A 102 19.38 15.90 -5.30
N GLU A 103 20.23 16.85 -5.65
CA GLU A 103 20.68 17.12 -7.01
C GLU A 103 21.58 16.00 -7.53
N GLU A 104 22.54 15.53 -6.74
CA GLU A 104 23.41 14.40 -7.07
C GLU A 104 22.60 13.11 -7.28
N LYS A 105 21.60 12.87 -6.42
CA LYS A 105 20.70 11.72 -6.57
C LYS A 105 19.94 11.78 -7.89
N MET A 106 19.45 12.96 -8.26
CA MET A 106 18.57 13.11 -9.41
C MET A 106 19.30 13.23 -10.75
N LYS A 107 20.58 13.67 -10.77
CA LYS A 107 21.37 13.90 -11.99
C LYS A 107 21.34 12.74 -13.00
N ASP A 108 21.59 11.53 -12.54
CA ASP A 108 21.63 10.32 -13.37
C ASP A 108 20.44 9.38 -13.08
N CYS A 109 19.35 9.93 -12.53
CA CYS A 109 18.18 9.14 -12.16
C CYS A 109 17.51 8.53 -13.39
N ILE A 110 17.34 7.20 -13.39
CA ILE A 110 16.77 6.48 -14.53
C ILE A 110 15.24 6.38 -14.49
N PHE A 111 14.60 6.82 -13.41
CA PHE A 111 13.15 6.77 -13.25
C PHE A 111 12.51 7.98 -13.91
N ASN A 112 11.43 7.75 -14.64
CA ASN A 112 10.64 8.84 -15.21
C ASN A 112 9.66 9.36 -14.15
N LEU A 113 9.61 10.68 -14.00
CA LEU A 113 8.72 11.35 -13.07
C LEU A 113 7.54 11.99 -13.81
N GLU A 114 6.33 11.69 -13.35
CA GLU A 114 5.08 12.24 -13.88
C GLU A 114 4.20 12.83 -12.77
N GLU A 115 3.26 13.71 -13.15
CA GLU A 115 2.32 14.29 -12.20
C GLU A 115 1.33 13.25 -11.66
N GLY A 116 1.25 13.16 -10.33
CA GLY A 116 0.32 12.32 -9.60
C GLY A 116 -1.14 12.82 -9.65
N LEU A 117 -2.06 12.10 -9.03
CA LEU A 117 -3.48 12.51 -9.02
C LEU A 117 -3.73 13.65 -8.03
N MET A 118 -2.93 13.76 -6.96
CA MET A 118 -3.04 14.88 -6.03
C MET A 118 -2.61 16.20 -6.69
N GLY A 119 -1.48 16.22 -7.40
CA GLY A 119 -1.03 17.40 -8.16
C GLY A 119 -2.00 17.82 -9.26
N LYS A 120 -2.71 16.87 -9.89
CA LYS A 120 -3.77 17.18 -10.87
C LYS A 120 -5.06 17.70 -10.24
N ARG A 121 -5.39 17.25 -9.02
CA ARG A 121 -6.62 17.63 -8.31
C ARG A 121 -6.50 18.99 -7.64
N ASP A 122 -5.33 19.30 -7.12
CA ASP A 122 -5.05 20.51 -6.36
C ASP A 122 -3.83 21.22 -6.92
N THR A 123 -4.10 22.18 -7.81
CA THR A 123 -3.08 23.00 -8.47
C THR A 123 -2.59 24.17 -7.62
N SER A 124 -3.19 24.40 -6.45
CA SER A 124 -2.77 25.46 -5.51
C SER A 124 -1.55 25.05 -4.67
N ASN A 125 -1.22 23.76 -4.70
CA ASN A 125 -0.14 23.16 -3.92
C ASN A 125 0.81 22.38 -4.82
N ILE A 126 2.07 22.27 -4.37
CA ILE A 126 3.05 21.38 -5.00
C ILE A 126 2.97 20.01 -4.31
N TYR A 127 3.06 18.95 -5.10
CA TYR A 127 3.08 17.56 -4.66
C TYR A 127 4.30 16.85 -5.26
N PRO A 128 4.90 15.88 -4.54
CA PRO A 128 5.92 15.02 -5.11
C PRO A 128 5.39 14.30 -6.36
N LYS A 129 6.18 14.29 -7.43
CA LYS A 129 5.89 13.49 -8.62
C LYS A 129 5.89 12.00 -8.29
N VAL A 130 5.30 11.22 -9.20
CA VAL A 130 5.23 9.75 -9.10
C VAL A 130 6.11 9.10 -10.16
N ILE A 131 6.59 7.88 -9.89
CA ILE A 131 7.44 7.14 -10.81
C ILE A 131 6.59 6.39 -11.84
N SER A 132 6.78 6.69 -13.12
CA SER A 132 6.01 6.08 -14.21
C SER A 132 6.19 4.55 -14.29
N GLU A 133 7.38 4.03 -13.93
CA GLU A 133 7.69 2.59 -13.93
C GLU A 133 7.08 1.82 -12.75
N ALA A 134 6.58 2.50 -11.73
CA ALA A 134 5.99 1.86 -10.56
C ALA A 134 4.71 1.10 -10.94
N PHE A 135 4.51 -0.07 -10.33
CA PHE A 135 3.27 -0.83 -10.57
C PHE A 135 2.08 -0.28 -9.78
N GLN A 136 2.39 0.38 -8.65
CA GLN A 136 1.47 1.02 -7.74
C GLN A 136 2.17 2.22 -7.08
N VAL A 137 1.41 3.27 -6.80
CA VAL A 137 1.86 4.43 -6.03
C VAL A 137 0.83 4.78 -4.98
N MET A 138 1.27 5.18 -3.79
CA MET A 138 0.42 5.82 -2.80
C MET A 138 0.87 7.28 -2.63
N GLU A 139 -0.01 8.23 -2.89
CA GLU A 139 0.24 9.64 -2.57
C GLU A 139 -0.21 9.86 -1.13
N CYS A 140 0.64 10.47 -0.32
CA CYS A 140 0.43 10.54 1.13
C CYS A 140 0.75 11.90 1.73
N THR A 141 0.07 12.17 2.84
CA THR A 141 0.29 13.32 3.71
C THR A 141 0.67 12.84 5.10
N TRP A 142 1.72 13.40 5.68
CA TRP A 142 2.15 13.11 7.05
C TRP A 142 1.15 13.69 8.07
N MET A 143 0.66 12.84 8.96
CA MET A 143 -0.23 13.18 10.07
C MET A 143 0.55 13.78 11.23
N ARG A 144 1.14 14.96 11.01
CA ARG A 144 2.03 15.64 11.96
C ARG A 144 1.43 15.95 13.34
N ASN A 145 0.11 16.07 13.46
CA ASN A 145 -0.53 16.33 14.75
C ASN A 145 -0.59 15.09 15.67
N LEU A 146 -0.37 13.88 15.14
CA LEU A 146 -0.28 12.70 15.98
C LEU A 146 0.99 12.78 16.82
N ASP A 147 0.88 12.39 18.09
CA ASP A 147 1.99 12.41 19.05
C ASP A 147 2.56 13.83 19.31
N ASN A 148 1.80 14.89 19.00
CA ASN A 148 2.27 16.27 19.07
C ASN A 148 3.51 16.57 18.20
N ALA A 149 3.74 15.79 17.14
CA ALA A 149 4.92 15.91 16.28
C ALA A 149 4.91 17.14 15.33
N GLN A 150 3.90 18.00 15.38
CA GLN A 150 3.77 19.15 14.48
C GLN A 150 4.87 20.21 14.67
N THR A 151 5.55 20.19 15.80
CA THR A 151 6.66 21.08 16.13
C THR A 151 8.02 20.59 15.62
N ASP A 152 8.09 19.37 15.07
CA ASP A 152 9.35 18.85 14.54
C ASP A 152 9.73 19.60 13.26
N ILE A 153 10.98 20.07 13.21
CA ILE A 153 11.51 20.88 12.11
C ILE A 153 12.70 20.19 11.43
N PRO A 154 12.90 20.40 10.11
CA PRO A 154 14.11 19.96 9.44
C PRO A 154 15.33 20.77 9.89
N GLY A 155 16.53 20.27 9.58
CA GLY A 155 17.81 20.99 9.70
C GLY A 155 18.85 20.30 10.57
N GLN A 156 18.50 19.22 11.30
CA GLN A 156 19.44 18.52 12.16
C GLN A 156 19.88 17.19 11.52
N LEU A 157 21.15 17.12 11.10
CA LEU A 157 21.72 15.94 10.41
C LEU A 157 22.57 15.06 11.34
N ASP A 158 23.13 15.64 12.41
CA ASP A 158 23.96 14.94 13.40
C ASP A 158 23.13 14.33 14.54
N GLY A 159 21.81 14.26 14.34
CA GLY A 159 20.84 13.77 15.29
C GLY A 159 20.10 14.87 16.02
N TYR A 160 18.94 14.51 16.56
CA TYR A 160 18.07 15.41 17.30
C TYR A 160 18.23 15.16 18.80
N GLU A 161 18.25 16.23 19.58
CA GLU A 161 18.28 16.15 21.05
C GLU A 161 16.86 15.90 21.60
N PRO A 162 16.75 15.27 22.79
CA PRO A 162 15.46 14.99 23.42
C PRO A 162 14.68 16.28 23.77
N PRO A 163 13.35 16.19 24.00
CA PRO A 163 12.54 14.97 24.11
C PRO A 163 12.21 14.32 22.76
N TYR A 164 12.01 13.00 22.79
CA TYR A 164 11.57 12.21 21.63
C TYR A 164 10.09 11.86 21.75
N HIS A 165 9.45 11.74 20.60
CA HIS A 165 8.08 11.22 20.48
C HIS A 165 8.06 9.70 20.58
N ASP A 166 6.92 9.12 20.97
CA ASP A 166 6.78 7.68 21.15
C ASP A 166 6.65 6.94 19.81
N PHE A 167 5.97 7.52 18.83
CA PHE A 167 5.61 6.81 17.60
C PHE A 167 5.48 7.67 16.32
N ASN A 168 5.52 9.00 16.39
CA ASN A 168 5.42 9.87 15.19
C ASN A 168 6.37 11.07 15.28
N GLY A 169 6.93 11.51 14.15
CA GLY A 169 7.97 12.53 14.12
C GLY A 169 9.35 11.99 14.50
N ILE A 170 10.12 12.77 15.25
CA ILE A 170 11.45 12.39 15.77
C ILE A 170 11.29 11.48 16.99
N THR A 171 11.61 10.19 16.83
CA THR A 171 11.37 9.16 17.87
C THR A 171 12.64 8.65 18.55
N SER A 172 13.81 9.09 18.09
CA SER A 172 15.09 8.87 18.76
C SER A 172 16.14 9.85 18.22
N LYS A 173 17.35 9.83 18.80
CA LYS A 173 18.46 10.67 18.33
C LYS A 173 18.69 10.60 16.83
N PHE A 174 18.57 9.41 16.22
CA PHE A 174 18.86 9.18 14.81
C PHE A 174 17.68 8.63 13.99
N GLY A 175 16.50 8.52 14.59
CA GLY A 175 15.33 7.88 13.99
C GLY A 175 14.15 8.81 13.91
N ALA A 176 13.38 8.66 12.83
CA ALA A 176 12.09 9.29 12.66
C ALA A 176 11.06 8.25 12.20
N HIS A 177 9.82 8.43 12.66
CA HIS A 177 8.66 7.67 12.27
C HIS A 177 7.62 8.60 11.66
N PHE A 178 7.09 8.29 10.48
CA PHE A 178 6.06 9.10 9.86
C PHE A 178 4.79 8.27 9.65
N ILE A 179 3.70 8.69 10.29
CA ILE A 179 2.36 8.18 9.98
C ILE A 179 1.83 8.93 8.75
N LEU A 180 1.82 8.24 7.62
CA LEU A 180 1.52 8.78 6.30
C LEU A 180 0.08 8.40 5.92
N ARG A 181 -0.85 9.34 6.03
CA ARG A 181 -2.22 9.16 5.52
C ARG A 181 -2.18 8.94 4.02
N ILE A 182 -2.89 7.92 3.54
CA ILE A 182 -3.03 7.64 2.11
C ILE A 182 -4.13 8.54 1.55
N ASP A 183 -3.75 9.49 0.70
CA ASP A 183 -4.70 10.40 0.02
C ASP A 183 -5.21 9.79 -1.29
N LYS A 184 -4.34 9.09 -2.02
CA LYS A 184 -4.67 8.38 -3.26
C LYS A 184 -3.86 7.10 -3.43
N ILE A 185 -4.49 6.10 -4.05
CA ILE A 185 -3.84 4.87 -4.53
C ILE A 185 -3.92 4.88 -6.05
N LEU A 186 -2.76 4.91 -6.70
CA LEU A 186 -2.60 4.83 -8.15
C LEU A 186 -2.08 3.43 -8.47
N MET A 187 -2.58 2.84 -9.56
CA MET A 187 -2.22 1.49 -9.93
C MET A 187 -2.34 1.29 -11.43
N LYS A 188 -1.41 0.54 -12.04
CA LYS A 188 -1.48 0.28 -13.48
C LYS A 188 -2.74 -0.52 -13.84
N PRO A 189 -3.36 -0.29 -15.02
CA PRO A 189 -4.65 -0.87 -15.38
C PRO A 189 -4.75 -2.38 -15.19
N LYS A 190 -3.71 -3.13 -15.57
CA LYS A 190 -3.62 -4.59 -15.38
C LYS A 190 -3.84 -5.02 -13.92
N TYR A 191 -3.22 -4.32 -12.98
CA TYR A 191 -3.28 -4.68 -11.55
C TYR A 191 -4.59 -4.23 -10.94
N ARG A 192 -5.12 -3.06 -11.35
CA ARG A 192 -6.47 -2.62 -10.98
C ARG A 192 -7.51 -3.64 -11.43
N ASP A 193 -7.45 -4.09 -12.67
CA ASP A 193 -8.33 -5.11 -13.23
C ASP A 193 -8.24 -6.42 -12.44
N THR A 194 -7.02 -6.86 -12.09
CA THR A 194 -6.83 -8.06 -11.26
C THR A 194 -7.52 -7.96 -9.89
N ILE A 195 -7.53 -6.78 -9.26
CA ILE A 195 -8.21 -6.57 -7.97
C ILE A 195 -9.73 -6.56 -8.15
N ILE A 196 -10.25 -5.82 -9.13
CA ILE A 196 -11.70 -5.60 -9.31
C ILE A 196 -12.39 -6.82 -9.94
N ASN A 197 -11.74 -7.47 -10.90
CA ASN A 197 -12.32 -8.55 -11.70
C ASN A 197 -11.94 -9.95 -11.26
N GLY A 198 -11.15 -10.06 -10.20
CA GLY A 198 -10.81 -11.32 -9.56
C GLY A 198 -9.36 -11.75 -9.82
N VAL A 199 -8.77 -12.31 -8.78
CA VAL A 199 -7.33 -12.55 -8.72
C VAL A 199 -6.97 -13.90 -9.34
N LYS A 200 -6.00 -13.88 -10.26
CA LYS A 200 -5.28 -15.06 -10.76
C LYS A 200 -3.79 -14.85 -10.53
N ALA A 201 -3.02 -15.93 -10.34
CA ALA A 201 -1.57 -15.85 -10.09
C ALA A 201 -0.78 -14.98 -11.10
N LYS A 202 -1.21 -14.96 -12.39
CA LYS A 202 -0.58 -14.14 -13.45
C LYS A 202 -0.87 -12.64 -13.35
N GLY A 203 -1.88 -12.27 -12.57
CA GLY A 203 -2.32 -10.89 -12.36
C GLY A 203 -1.49 -10.16 -11.32
N PHE A 204 -0.73 -10.86 -10.47
CA PHE A 204 0.12 -10.22 -9.47
C PHE A 204 1.28 -9.46 -10.11
N PRO A 205 1.66 -8.28 -9.56
CA PRO A 205 2.88 -7.61 -9.94
C PRO A 205 4.09 -8.48 -9.60
N ARG A 206 5.14 -8.38 -10.41
CA ARG A 206 6.43 -9.00 -10.09
C ARG A 206 7.10 -8.12 -9.04
N VAL A 207 6.98 -8.47 -7.76
CA VAL A 207 7.50 -7.69 -6.64
C VAL A 207 8.79 -8.33 -6.10
N PRO A 208 9.91 -7.59 -5.96
CA PRO A 208 11.09 -8.10 -5.28
C PRO A 208 10.85 -8.13 -3.77
N VAL A 209 11.54 -9.04 -3.07
CA VAL A 209 11.60 -9.01 -1.59
C VAL A 209 13.01 -8.67 -1.18
N ASP A 210 13.16 -7.54 -0.51
CA ASP A 210 14.42 -7.04 0.00
C ASP A 210 14.77 -7.66 1.36
N TYR A 211 16.06 -7.91 1.54
CA TYR A 211 16.65 -8.24 2.83
C TYR A 211 17.59 -7.11 3.29
N GLY A 212 18.10 -6.27 2.41
CA GLY A 212 18.99 -5.15 2.73
C GLY A 212 20.44 -5.57 2.86
N TYR A 213 21.24 -4.81 3.63
CA TYR A 213 22.62 -5.17 3.92
C TYR A 213 22.67 -6.42 4.80
N ARG A 214 23.33 -7.47 4.31
CA ARG A 214 23.70 -8.67 5.11
C ARG A 214 25.20 -8.85 5.24
N ASP A 215 25.92 -8.15 4.38
CA ASP A 215 27.34 -7.97 4.46
C ASP A 215 27.62 -6.48 4.19
N SER A 216 28.81 -6.00 4.53
CA SER A 216 29.19 -4.60 4.35
C SER A 216 29.34 -4.18 2.87
N LYS A 217 29.04 -5.06 1.91
CA LYS A 217 29.32 -4.90 0.49
C LYS A 217 28.07 -4.94 -0.40
N ASN A 218 27.09 -5.76 -0.07
CA ASN A 218 25.99 -6.14 -0.93
C ASN A 218 24.65 -5.82 -0.29
N PHE A 219 23.73 -5.37 -1.14
CA PHE A 219 22.32 -5.24 -0.83
C PHE A 219 21.58 -6.45 -1.42
N TRP A 220 20.96 -7.25 -0.56
CA TRP A 220 20.42 -8.56 -0.92
C TRP A 220 18.91 -8.51 -1.16
N TYR A 221 18.45 -9.11 -2.25
CA TYR A 221 17.02 -9.29 -2.52
C TYR A 221 16.75 -10.62 -3.20
N THR A 222 15.49 -11.07 -3.13
CA THR A 222 15.01 -12.22 -3.91
C THR A 222 14.13 -11.76 -5.07
N ARG A 223 14.33 -12.43 -6.21
CA ARG A 223 13.50 -12.30 -7.40
C ARG A 223 12.08 -12.77 -7.10
N PHE A 224 11.10 -12.19 -7.79
CA PHE A 224 9.71 -12.59 -7.70
C PHE A 224 9.53 -14.05 -8.12
N ARG A 225 8.79 -14.81 -7.30
CA ARG A 225 8.26 -16.14 -7.64
C ARG A 225 6.74 -16.07 -7.78
N ARG A 226 6.20 -16.89 -8.67
CA ARG A 226 4.75 -16.94 -8.94
C ARG A 226 3.98 -17.30 -7.66
N PRO A 227 2.95 -16.52 -7.26
CA PRO A 227 2.13 -16.83 -6.10
C PRO A 227 1.38 -18.15 -6.27
N VAL A 228 1.27 -18.89 -5.18
CA VAL A 228 0.47 -20.10 -5.05
C VAL A 228 -0.81 -19.74 -4.30
N SER A 229 -1.95 -20.21 -4.78
CA SER A 229 -3.24 -20.04 -4.09
C SER A 229 -3.48 -21.22 -3.18
N GLU A 230 -3.74 -20.96 -1.90
CA GLU A 230 -4.25 -21.95 -0.96
C GLU A 230 -5.76 -21.77 -0.78
N LEU A 231 -6.51 -22.87 -0.73
CA LEU A 231 -7.95 -22.78 -0.53
C LEU A 231 -8.23 -22.47 0.95
N LEU A 232 -9.04 -21.45 1.21
CA LEU A 232 -9.50 -21.19 2.58
C LEU A 232 -10.26 -22.41 3.11
N PRO A 233 -10.12 -22.75 4.41
CA PRO A 233 -10.87 -23.84 5.01
C PRO A 233 -12.37 -23.71 4.69
N VAL A 234 -12.94 -24.77 4.13
CA VAL A 234 -14.37 -24.82 3.82
C VAL A 234 -15.12 -24.91 5.13
N ARG A 235 -15.78 -23.81 5.50
CA ARG A 235 -16.72 -23.73 6.61
C ARG A 235 -18.08 -23.37 6.02
N GLU A 236 -19.16 -23.73 6.70
CA GLU A 236 -20.48 -23.20 6.33
C GLU A 236 -20.40 -21.68 6.24
N GLY A 237 -20.94 -21.13 5.15
CA GLY A 237 -20.95 -19.68 4.94
C GLY A 237 -21.63 -19.01 6.13
N SER A 238 -21.00 -18.00 6.72
CA SER A 238 -21.69 -17.14 7.68
C SER A 238 -22.27 -15.95 6.93
N ILE A 239 -23.37 -15.39 7.45
CA ILE A 239 -23.94 -14.13 6.94
C ILE A 239 -22.85 -13.05 6.90
N GLN A 240 -21.98 -13.02 7.93
CA GLN A 240 -20.85 -12.09 7.99
C GLN A 240 -19.90 -12.21 6.80
N SER A 241 -19.60 -13.43 6.36
CA SER A 241 -18.71 -13.67 5.23
C SER A 241 -19.31 -13.22 3.89
N VAL A 242 -20.62 -13.39 3.73
CA VAL A 242 -21.36 -12.91 2.55
C VAL A 242 -21.45 -11.39 2.57
N ARG A 243 -21.81 -10.81 3.71
CA ARG A 243 -21.89 -9.35 3.89
C ARG A 243 -20.55 -8.69 3.58
N TYR A 244 -19.45 -9.25 4.09
CA TYR A 244 -18.11 -8.79 3.79
C TYR A 244 -17.72 -8.88 2.30
N ALA A 245 -18.30 -9.81 1.54
CA ALA A 245 -18.12 -9.88 0.10
C ALA A 245 -19.02 -8.88 -0.64
N ALA A 246 -20.26 -8.73 -0.20
CA ALA A 246 -21.24 -7.80 -0.74
C ALA A 246 -20.81 -6.33 -0.56
N ASP A 247 -20.30 -5.94 0.61
CA ASP A 247 -19.90 -4.55 0.89
C ASP A 247 -18.76 -4.05 -0.02
N ARG A 248 -17.98 -4.96 -0.61
CA ARG A 248 -16.83 -4.66 -1.48
C ARG A 248 -17.10 -4.93 -2.95
N ILE A 249 -18.27 -5.44 -3.30
CA ILE A 249 -18.59 -5.71 -4.71
C ILE A 249 -18.88 -4.42 -5.47
N ASP A 250 -19.42 -3.41 -4.79
CA ASP A 250 -19.80 -2.13 -5.37
C ASP A 250 -19.73 -0.98 -4.36
N ASP A 251 -19.31 0.20 -4.82
CA ASP A 251 -19.22 1.39 -3.99
C ASP A 251 -20.60 2.00 -3.70
N LYS A 252 -21.57 1.85 -4.61
CA LYS A 252 -22.91 2.45 -4.51
C LYS A 252 -23.99 1.46 -4.09
N VAL A 253 -24.09 0.31 -4.75
CA VAL A 253 -25.13 -0.69 -4.47
C VAL A 253 -24.81 -1.45 -3.19
N LYS A 254 -25.75 -1.46 -2.23
CA LYS A 254 -25.61 -2.16 -0.94
C LYS A 254 -26.59 -3.33 -0.82
N PHE A 255 -26.28 -4.25 0.10
CA PHE A 255 -27.11 -5.41 0.38
C PHE A 255 -27.55 -5.39 1.85
N THR A 256 -28.80 -5.71 2.10
CA THR A 256 -29.30 -5.97 3.46
C THR A 256 -28.81 -7.32 3.99
N ASP A 257 -28.92 -7.53 5.31
CA ASP A 257 -28.61 -8.83 5.93
C ASP A 257 -29.49 -9.96 5.40
N ASP A 258 -30.77 -9.66 5.15
CA ASP A 258 -31.72 -10.66 4.66
C ASP A 258 -31.41 -11.08 3.22
N ALA A 259 -30.96 -10.14 2.37
CA ALA A 259 -30.41 -10.46 1.05
C ALA A 259 -29.14 -11.31 1.17
N CYS A 260 -28.21 -10.95 2.06
CA CYS A 260 -26.98 -11.71 2.30
C CYS A 260 -27.29 -13.14 2.78
N ARG A 261 -28.32 -13.33 3.61
CA ARG A 261 -28.71 -14.65 4.12
C ARG A 261 -29.12 -15.61 2.99
N LYS A 262 -29.75 -15.10 1.93
CA LYS A 262 -30.13 -15.90 0.74
C LYS A 262 -28.91 -16.40 -0.06
N LEU A 263 -27.74 -15.78 0.12
CA LEU A 263 -26.49 -16.12 -0.57
C LEU A 263 -25.56 -17.02 0.25
N VAL A 264 -25.86 -17.29 1.52
CA VAL A 264 -25.02 -18.10 2.42
C VAL A 264 -24.74 -19.50 1.86
N LYS A 265 -25.71 -20.10 1.17
CA LYS A 265 -25.59 -21.44 0.56
C LYS A 265 -24.91 -21.43 -0.81
N VAL A 266 -24.63 -20.26 -1.39
CA VAL A 266 -23.94 -20.17 -2.69
C VAL A 266 -22.50 -20.60 -2.48
N PRO A 267 -21.98 -21.62 -3.21
CA PRO A 267 -20.59 -22.02 -3.08
C PRO A 267 -19.67 -20.83 -3.33
N ARG A 268 -18.62 -20.70 -2.50
CA ARG A 268 -17.79 -19.50 -2.46
C ARG A 268 -17.14 -19.14 -3.81
N ILE A 269 -16.85 -20.15 -4.63
CA ILE A 269 -16.35 -19.98 -6.01
C ILE A 269 -17.33 -19.23 -6.94
N PHE A 270 -18.64 -19.31 -6.67
CA PHE A 270 -19.69 -18.66 -7.45
C PHE A 270 -20.22 -17.38 -6.80
N LEU A 271 -19.85 -17.10 -5.54
CA LEU A 271 -20.39 -15.96 -4.80
C LEU A 271 -20.11 -14.61 -5.48
N ASN A 272 -18.89 -14.40 -6.00
CA ASN A 272 -18.55 -13.16 -6.70
C ASN A 272 -19.41 -12.96 -7.96
N THR A 273 -19.55 -14.01 -8.80
CA THR A 273 -20.40 -13.97 -9.99
C THR A 273 -21.86 -13.73 -9.64
N ALA A 274 -22.36 -14.37 -8.57
CA ALA A 274 -23.71 -14.15 -8.09
C ALA A 274 -23.95 -12.70 -7.67
N LEU A 275 -23.04 -12.13 -6.87
CA LEU A 275 -23.10 -10.74 -6.41
C LEU A 275 -23.01 -9.74 -7.58
N LYS A 276 -22.11 -9.94 -8.54
CA LYS A 276 -22.01 -9.10 -9.74
C LYS A 276 -23.32 -9.07 -10.52
N GLY A 277 -23.94 -10.24 -10.75
CA GLY A 277 -25.23 -10.29 -11.43
C GLY A 277 -26.36 -9.62 -10.63
N CYS A 278 -26.29 -9.59 -9.30
CA CYS A 278 -27.24 -8.84 -8.48
C CYS A 278 -27.04 -7.32 -8.62
N VAL A 279 -25.79 -6.85 -8.66
CA VAL A 279 -25.46 -5.43 -8.88
C VAL A 279 -25.88 -4.97 -10.27
N GLU A 280 -25.64 -5.78 -11.30
CA GLU A 280 -26.09 -5.50 -12.67
C GLU A 280 -27.61 -5.34 -12.72
N TRP A 281 -28.35 -6.29 -12.14
CA TRP A 281 -29.80 -6.20 -12.03
C TRP A 281 -30.24 -4.93 -11.28
N ALA A 282 -29.58 -4.59 -10.17
CA ALA A 282 -29.92 -3.40 -9.38
C ALA A 282 -29.72 -2.11 -10.18
N ARG A 283 -28.65 -2.02 -10.97
CA ARG A 283 -28.42 -0.88 -11.87
C ARG A 283 -29.47 -0.78 -12.97
N GLU A 284 -29.83 -1.89 -13.59
CA GLU A 284 -30.88 -1.93 -14.61
C GLU A 284 -32.25 -1.49 -14.07
N ASN A 285 -32.48 -1.71 -12.77
CA ASN A 285 -33.76 -1.42 -12.10
C ASN A 285 -33.73 -0.17 -11.20
N ASN A 286 -32.64 0.62 -11.25
CA ASN A 286 -32.43 1.81 -10.40
C ASN A 286 -32.63 1.54 -8.89
N VAL A 287 -32.08 0.43 -8.40
CA VAL A 287 -32.11 0.03 -6.99
C VAL A 287 -30.74 0.23 -6.36
N ASP A 288 -30.66 1.01 -5.28
CA ASP A 288 -29.42 1.24 -4.54
C ASP A 288 -29.21 0.26 -3.37
N VAL A 289 -30.29 -0.36 -2.86
CA VAL A 289 -30.24 -1.31 -1.74
C VAL A 289 -31.01 -2.58 -2.09
N ILE A 290 -30.29 -3.69 -2.23
CA ILE A 290 -30.84 -5.01 -2.52
C ILE A 290 -31.31 -5.68 -1.22
N ASP A 291 -32.56 -6.11 -1.23
CA ASP A 291 -33.22 -6.80 -0.12
C ASP A 291 -33.62 -8.25 -0.49
N ALA A 292 -34.24 -8.97 0.44
CA ALA A 292 -34.64 -10.34 0.20
C ALA A 292 -35.66 -10.51 -0.95
N GLN A 293 -36.56 -9.54 -1.17
CA GLN A 293 -37.56 -9.61 -2.24
C GLN A 293 -36.92 -9.41 -3.61
N HIS A 294 -35.96 -8.49 -3.70
CA HIS A 294 -35.14 -8.32 -4.90
C HIS A 294 -34.36 -9.61 -5.23
N MET A 295 -33.78 -10.27 -4.21
CA MET A 295 -33.08 -11.56 -4.40
C MET A 295 -34.00 -12.67 -4.92
N ASP A 296 -35.24 -12.73 -4.45
CA ASP A 296 -36.22 -13.71 -4.91
C ASP A 296 -36.59 -13.44 -6.38
N THR A 297 -36.78 -12.17 -6.76
CA THR A 297 -37.03 -11.75 -8.16
C THR A 297 -35.88 -12.13 -9.09
N ILE A 298 -34.63 -11.92 -8.67
CA ILE A 298 -33.43 -12.26 -9.44
C ILE A 298 -33.33 -13.79 -9.65
N ASN A 299 -33.63 -14.58 -8.62
CA ASN A 299 -33.60 -16.04 -8.70
C ASN A 299 -34.72 -16.60 -9.57
N ASP A 300 -35.92 -16.02 -9.51
CA ASP A 300 -37.05 -16.42 -10.34
C ASP A 300 -36.78 -16.15 -11.82
N LYS A 301 -36.21 -14.98 -12.16
CA LYS A 301 -35.80 -14.66 -13.53
C LYS A 301 -34.81 -15.69 -14.08
N ARG A 302 -33.76 -16.02 -13.31
CA ARG A 302 -32.77 -17.05 -13.68
C ARG A 302 -33.36 -18.45 -13.80
N SER A 303 -34.36 -18.77 -12.98
CA SER A 303 -35.02 -20.08 -13.02
C SER A 303 -35.93 -20.24 -14.24
N ARG A 304 -36.55 -19.15 -14.71
CA ARG A 304 -37.33 -19.13 -15.96
C ARG A 304 -36.42 -19.27 -17.18
N GLU A 305 -35.34 -18.50 -17.24
CA GLU A 305 -34.34 -18.58 -18.33
C GLU A 305 -33.68 -19.97 -18.45
N LYS A 306 -33.57 -20.73 -17.36
CA LYS A 306 -33.07 -22.11 -17.37
C LYS A 306 -34.07 -23.15 -17.86
N LYS A 307 -35.38 -22.88 -17.80
CA LYS A 307 -36.42 -23.78 -18.33
C LYS A 307 -36.63 -23.61 -19.83
N GLU A 308 -36.15 -22.51 -20.40
CA GLU A 308 -36.25 -22.18 -21.82
C GLU A 308 -35.01 -22.63 -22.63
N LYS A 309 -34.01 -23.24 -21.98
CA LYS A 309 -32.86 -23.92 -22.60
C LYS A 309 -32.98 -25.42 -22.47
#